data_AF-A0A1H2GE44-F1
#
_entry.id   AF-A0A1H2GE44-F1
#
_cell.length_a   1.000
_cell.length_b   1.000
_cell.length_c   1.000
_cell.angle_alpha   90.00
_cell.angle_beta   90.00
_cell.angle_gamma   90.00
#
_symmetry.space_group_name_H-M   'P 1'
#
loop_
_entity.id
_entity.type
_entity.pdbx_description
1 polymer ?
#
loop_
_entity_poly.entity_id
_entity_poly.type
_entity_poly.pdbx_seq_one_letter_code
_entity_poly.pdbx_strand_id
1 'polypeptide(L)'
;MSMVLVLKLKNIRDLNHLKTTVMKKLLLIAALILSVVSNINAQEEKETLNLTIEFFGMKSNKGNLFVALYNTENTFLKKPFKGEIVVIKNKKSIVIFKNLPKGVYAISSFHDENDNKKMDTNFFRIPKEPLGISNNVKGFMGPPKYKDAKFNLDSNKTISIKVD
;
A
#
# COMPACT_ATOMS: atom_id res chain seq x y z
N MET A 1 27.13 -65.90 37.24
CA MET A 1 25.94 -65.08 36.91
C MET A 1 25.02 -65.93 36.03
N SER A 2 23.78 -66.20 36.43
CA SER A 2 22.89 -67.08 35.64
C SER A 2 22.43 -66.41 34.33
N MET A 3 22.27 -67.20 33.28
CA MET A 3 21.85 -66.72 31.95
C MET A 3 20.50 -65.96 31.99
N VAL A 4 19.62 -66.34 32.92
CA VAL A 4 18.33 -65.68 33.20
C VAL A 4 18.51 -64.23 33.69
N LEU A 5 19.50 -63.97 34.54
CA LEU A 5 19.79 -62.63 35.06
C LEU A 5 20.34 -61.70 33.96
N VAL A 6 21.19 -62.25 33.08
CA VAL A 6 21.75 -61.51 31.93
C VAL A 6 20.66 -61.08 30.95
N LEU A 7 19.71 -61.97 30.64
CA LEU A 7 18.56 -61.67 29.77
C LEU A 7 17.64 -60.60 30.38
N LYS A 8 17.36 -60.68 31.69
CA LYS A 8 16.53 -59.69 32.39
C LYS A 8 17.16 -58.30 32.39
N LEU A 9 18.48 -58.21 32.59
CA LEU A 9 19.22 -56.95 32.55
C LEU A 9 19.28 -56.35 31.14
N LYS A 10 19.44 -57.18 30.09
CA LYS A 10 19.40 -56.73 28.69
C LYS A 10 18.03 -56.12 28.34
N ASN A 11 16.95 -56.79 28.72
CA ASN A 11 15.58 -56.32 28.47
C ASN A 11 15.27 -54.98 29.18
N ILE A 12 15.77 -54.79 30.42
CA ILE A 12 15.62 -53.51 31.14
C ILE A 12 16.41 -52.38 30.47
N ARG A 13 17.64 -52.66 30.00
CA ARG A 13 18.44 -51.68 29.25
C ARG A 13 17.79 -51.28 27.94
N ASP A 14 17.27 -52.25 27.19
CA ASP A 14 16.58 -52.00 25.91
C ASP A 14 15.29 -51.18 26.12
N LEU A 15 14.53 -51.47 27.19
CA LEU A 15 13.33 -50.72 27.55
C LEU A 15 13.66 -49.26 27.95
N ASN A 16 14.74 -49.04 28.70
CA ASN A 16 15.19 -47.69 29.08
C ASN A 16 15.72 -46.90 27.88
N HIS A 17 16.43 -47.57 26.96
CA HIS A 17 16.88 -46.98 25.71
C HIS A 17 15.68 -46.57 24.84
N LEU A 18 14.68 -47.45 24.68
CA LEU A 18 13.45 -47.15 23.93
C LEU A 18 12.69 -45.95 24.53
N LYS A 19 12.49 -45.93 25.85
CA LYS A 19 11.85 -44.80 26.55
C LYS A 19 12.60 -43.48 26.31
N THR A 20 13.93 -43.52 26.34
CA THR A 20 14.77 -42.34 26.13
C THR A 20 14.70 -41.86 24.68
N THR A 21 14.70 -42.77 23.69
CA THR A 21 14.52 -42.43 22.27
C THR A 21 13.14 -41.84 21.99
N VAL A 22 12.08 -42.41 22.58
CA VAL A 22 10.71 -41.89 22.44
C VAL A 22 10.57 -40.50 23.07
N MET A 23 11.12 -40.29 24.28
CA MET A 23 11.09 -38.98 24.95
C MET A 23 11.84 -37.90 24.17
N LYS A 24 13.01 -38.22 23.59
CA LYS A 24 13.76 -37.30 22.72
C LYS A 24 12.99 -36.93 21.45
N LYS A 25 12.31 -37.88 20.81
CA LYS A 25 11.45 -37.61 19.65
C LYS A 25 10.24 -36.74 20.02
N LEU A 26 9.62 -36.98 21.18
CA LEU A 26 8.51 -36.18 21.67
C LEU A 26 8.94 -34.72 21.93
N LEU A 27 10.11 -34.52 22.53
CA LEU A 27 10.70 -33.20 22.75
C LEU A 27 11.01 -32.48 21.42
N LEU A 28 11.53 -33.21 20.42
CA LEU A 28 11.79 -32.65 19.09
C LEU A 28 10.50 -32.22 18.37
N ILE A 29 9.44 -33.03 18.46
CA ILE A 29 8.12 -32.69 17.87
C ILE A 29 7.52 -31.49 18.59
N ALA A 30 7.59 -31.44 19.92
CA ALA A 30 7.10 -30.30 20.70
C ALA A 30 7.84 -29.00 20.35
N ALA A 31 9.17 -29.04 20.18
CA ALA A 31 9.97 -27.88 19.78
C ALA A 31 9.61 -27.40 18.35
N LEU A 32 9.33 -28.33 17.42
CA LEU A 32 8.90 -28.01 16.06
C LEU A 32 7.50 -27.38 16.02
N ILE A 33 6.58 -27.85 16.87
CA ILE A 33 5.24 -27.23 16.98
C ILE A 33 5.37 -25.82 17.57
N LEU A 34 6.24 -25.63 18.56
CA LEU A 34 6.43 -24.33 19.22
C LEU A 34 7.00 -23.26 18.27
N SER A 35 7.85 -23.64 17.32
CA SER A 35 8.40 -22.70 16.32
C SER A 35 7.42 -22.31 15.22
N VAL A 36 6.41 -23.14 14.94
CA VAL A 36 5.36 -22.81 13.97
C VAL A 36 4.36 -21.80 14.56
N VAL A 37 4.02 -21.94 15.84
CA VAL A 37 3.03 -21.06 16.49
C VAL A 37 3.52 -19.62 16.65
N SER A 38 4.82 -19.39 16.82
CA SER A 38 5.41 -18.05 16.95
C SER A 38 5.37 -17.21 15.67
N ASN A 39 5.11 -17.82 14.51
CA ASN A 39 4.97 -17.09 13.24
C ASN A 39 3.53 -16.64 12.95
N ILE A 40 2.54 -17.09 13.73
CA ILE A 40 1.11 -16.81 13.46
C ILE A 40 0.69 -15.44 14.05
N ASN A 41 1.44 -14.91 15.01
CA ASN A 41 1.09 -13.66 15.71
C ASN A 41 1.71 -12.37 15.13
N ALA A 42 2.33 -12.41 13.95
CA ALA A 42 3.01 -11.25 13.35
C ALA A 42 2.17 -10.46 12.33
N GLN A 43 0.84 -10.63 12.32
CA GLN A 43 -0.04 -9.74 11.58
C GLN A 43 -0.37 -8.51 12.45
N GLU A 44 0.53 -7.52 12.42
CA GLU A 44 0.11 -6.16 12.73
C GLU A 44 -0.96 -5.77 11.69
N GLU A 45 -2.23 -5.71 12.09
CA GLU A 45 -3.25 -5.00 11.32
C GLU A 45 -2.83 -3.53 11.24
N LYS A 46 -2.05 -3.18 10.23
CA LYS A 46 -1.77 -1.78 9.91
C LYS A 46 -3.12 -1.12 9.64
N GLU A 47 -3.53 -0.25 10.54
CA GLU A 47 -4.71 0.59 10.37
C GLU A 47 -4.61 1.27 9.00
N THR A 48 -5.54 0.90 8.11
CA THR A 48 -5.59 1.48 6.77
C THR A 48 -6.76 2.44 6.67
N LEU A 49 -6.57 3.47 5.84
CA LEU A 49 -7.45 4.61 5.70
C LEU A 49 -7.94 4.74 4.26
N ASN A 50 -9.12 5.33 4.11
CA ASN A 50 -9.71 5.69 2.84
C ASN A 50 -9.56 7.20 2.60
N LEU A 51 -9.05 7.55 1.41
CA LEU A 51 -8.96 8.92 0.92
C LEU A 51 -9.95 9.11 -0.22
N THR A 52 -10.94 9.98 0.00
CA THR A 52 -11.88 10.42 -1.04
C THR A 52 -11.41 11.77 -1.58
N ILE A 53 -11.36 11.92 -2.90
CA ILE A 53 -11.03 13.19 -3.55
C ILE A 53 -12.18 13.60 -4.44
N GLU A 54 -12.67 14.82 -4.22
CA GLU A 54 -13.72 15.45 -5.01
C GLU A 54 -13.13 16.50 -5.94
N PHE A 55 -13.24 16.28 -7.24
CA PHE A 55 -12.75 17.20 -8.26
C PHE A 55 -13.88 18.08 -8.78
N PHE A 56 -13.58 19.37 -8.97
CA PHE A 56 -14.51 20.37 -9.48
C PHE A 56 -13.79 21.41 -10.36
N GLY A 57 -14.56 22.25 -11.07
CA GLY A 57 -14.01 23.37 -11.85
C GLY A 57 -13.74 23.07 -13.32
N MET A 58 -13.87 21.81 -13.74
CA MET A 58 -13.70 21.38 -15.14
C MET A 58 -14.68 22.12 -16.06
N LYS A 59 -14.24 22.44 -17.28
CA LYS A 59 -15.04 23.23 -18.22
C LYS A 59 -16.00 22.37 -19.03
N SER A 60 -15.69 21.09 -19.19
CA SER A 60 -16.47 20.12 -19.98
C SER A 60 -16.58 18.76 -19.27
N ASN A 61 -17.44 17.88 -19.78
CA ASN A 61 -17.51 16.46 -19.41
C ASN A 61 -16.79 15.56 -20.43
N LYS A 62 -16.06 16.14 -21.39
CA LYS A 62 -15.43 15.37 -22.47
C LYS A 62 -14.19 14.65 -21.94
N GLY A 63 -13.95 13.44 -22.43
CA GLY A 63 -12.78 12.65 -22.04
C GLY A 63 -12.80 12.26 -20.55
N ASN A 64 -11.61 12.17 -19.95
CA ASN A 64 -11.43 11.57 -18.63
C ASN A 64 -10.52 12.41 -17.73
N LEU A 65 -10.66 12.25 -16.42
CA LEU A 65 -9.74 12.82 -15.45
C LEU A 65 -8.72 11.74 -15.04
N PHE A 66 -7.45 12.03 -15.27
CA PHE A 66 -6.34 11.22 -14.81
C PHE A 66 -5.92 11.71 -13.43
N VAL A 67 -5.80 10.82 -12.46
CA VAL A 67 -5.49 11.15 -11.06
C VAL A 67 -4.32 10.30 -10.58
N ALA A 68 -3.31 10.96 -10.01
CA ALA A 68 -2.11 10.35 -9.48
C ALA A 68 -1.93 10.70 -8.00
N LEU A 69 -1.77 9.68 -7.17
CA LEU A 69 -1.44 9.78 -5.76
C LEU A 69 0.05 9.54 -5.57
N TYR A 70 0.72 10.39 -4.79
CA TYR A 70 2.14 10.30 -4.45
C TYR A 70 2.30 10.24 -2.94
N ASN A 71 3.33 9.51 -2.48
CA ASN A 71 3.67 9.36 -1.06
C ASN A 71 5.13 9.76 -0.74
N THR A 72 5.88 10.24 -1.73
CA THR A 72 7.26 10.73 -1.52
C THR A 72 7.53 11.95 -2.40
N GLU A 73 8.44 12.81 -1.96
CA GLU A 73 8.88 13.99 -2.71
C GLU A 73 9.63 13.62 -4.00
N ASN A 74 10.52 12.63 -3.93
CA ASN A 74 11.39 12.26 -5.05
C ASN A 74 10.62 11.76 -6.28
N THR A 75 9.45 11.15 -6.06
CA THR A 75 8.61 10.60 -7.13
C THR A 75 7.47 11.53 -7.56
N PHE A 76 7.27 12.66 -6.86
CA PHE A 76 6.21 13.62 -7.17
C PHE A 76 6.31 14.11 -8.63
N LEU A 77 5.19 14.06 -9.35
CA LEU A 77 5.07 14.36 -10.79
C LEU A 77 5.94 13.50 -11.73
N LYS A 78 6.52 12.40 -11.24
CA LYS A 78 7.35 11.47 -12.03
C LYS A 78 6.81 10.04 -12.02
N LYS A 79 6.60 9.46 -10.83
CA LYS A 79 6.14 8.09 -10.65
C LYS A 79 5.05 8.04 -9.57
N PRO A 80 3.78 7.77 -9.93
CA PRO A 80 2.71 7.69 -8.96
C PRO A 80 2.90 6.49 -8.02
N PHE A 81 2.45 6.65 -6.77
CA PHE A 81 2.26 5.53 -5.84
C PHE A 81 1.01 4.72 -6.23
N LYS A 82 -0.09 5.41 -6.56
CA LYS A 82 -1.31 4.85 -7.14
C LYS A 82 -1.86 5.81 -8.19
N GLY A 83 -2.62 5.32 -9.16
CA GLY A 83 -3.26 6.15 -10.17
C GLY A 83 -4.62 5.60 -10.58
N GLU A 84 -5.52 6.49 -10.96
CA GLU A 84 -6.89 6.17 -11.40
C GLU A 84 -7.26 7.03 -12.60
N ILE A 85 -8.09 6.49 -13.48
CA ILE A 85 -8.72 7.24 -14.58
C ILE A 85 -10.22 7.21 -14.30
N VAL A 86 -10.83 8.38 -14.18
CA VAL A 86 -12.25 8.50 -13.81
C VAL A 86 -13.03 9.37 -14.77
N VAL A 87 -14.29 8.99 -14.96
CA VAL A 87 -15.24 9.72 -15.81
C VAL A 87 -15.60 11.04 -15.16
N ILE A 88 -15.77 12.08 -15.99
CA ILE A 88 -16.22 13.40 -15.57
C ILE A 88 -17.73 13.49 -15.81
N LYS A 89 -18.49 13.78 -14.75
CA LYS A 89 -19.95 13.98 -14.81
C LYS A 89 -20.30 15.30 -14.14
N ASN A 90 -21.15 16.09 -14.80
CA ASN A 90 -21.58 17.41 -14.30
C ASN A 90 -20.38 18.30 -13.91
N LYS A 91 -19.31 18.27 -14.71
CA LYS A 91 -18.07 19.04 -14.52
C LYS A 91 -17.37 18.73 -13.19
N LYS A 92 -17.61 17.53 -12.65
CA LYS A 92 -17.07 17.02 -11.39
C LYS A 92 -16.62 15.57 -11.57
N SER A 93 -15.78 15.10 -10.66
CA SER A 93 -15.41 13.68 -10.55
C SER A 93 -15.06 13.33 -9.11
N ILE A 94 -15.15 12.04 -8.76
CA ILE A 94 -14.82 11.54 -7.41
C ILE A 94 -13.92 10.33 -7.56
N VAL A 95 -12.83 10.31 -6.78
CA VAL A 95 -11.90 9.16 -6.67
C VAL A 95 -11.83 8.71 -5.22
N ILE A 96 -11.78 7.40 -4.98
CA ILE A 96 -11.57 6.84 -3.64
C ILE A 96 -10.36 5.91 -3.67
N PHE A 97 -9.27 6.30 -3.01
CA PHE A 97 -8.15 5.42 -2.73
C PHE A 97 -8.36 4.71 -1.40
N LYS A 98 -8.53 3.38 -1.46
CA LYS A 98 -8.73 2.55 -0.28
C LYS A 98 -7.41 1.95 0.24
N ASN A 99 -7.47 1.51 1.49
CA ASN A 99 -6.42 0.74 2.16
C ASN A 99 -5.06 1.46 2.10
N LEU A 100 -5.05 2.76 2.40
CA LEU A 100 -3.83 3.55 2.45
C LEU A 100 -3.24 3.51 3.87
N PRO A 101 -1.92 3.30 4.03
CA PRO A 101 -1.30 3.50 5.33
C PRO A 101 -1.38 4.98 5.75
N LYS A 102 -1.39 5.22 7.06
CA LYS A 102 -1.14 6.56 7.61
C LYS A 102 0.14 7.15 7.02
N GLY A 103 0.10 8.41 6.64
CA GLY A 103 1.26 9.05 6.03
C GLY A 103 0.97 10.35 5.31
N VAL A 104 1.98 10.83 4.61
CA VAL A 104 1.95 12.09 3.87
C VAL A 104 1.75 11.81 2.39
N TYR A 105 0.79 12.49 1.78
CA TYR A 105 0.42 12.29 0.39
C TYR A 105 0.31 13.59 -0.38
N ALA A 106 0.41 13.51 -1.70
CA ALA A 106 0.06 14.59 -2.62
C ALA A 106 -0.73 14.01 -3.81
N ILE A 107 -1.58 14.84 -4.41
CA ILE A 107 -2.38 14.50 -5.59
C ILE A 107 -1.94 15.40 -6.75
N SER A 108 -1.82 14.83 -7.95
CA SER A 108 -1.94 15.57 -9.18
C SER A 108 -3.00 14.96 -10.08
N SER A 109 -3.67 15.79 -10.86
CA SER A 109 -4.63 15.35 -11.86
C SER A 109 -4.57 16.23 -13.09
N PHE A 110 -4.96 15.68 -14.23
CA PHE A 110 -5.16 16.44 -15.46
C PHE A 110 -6.40 15.96 -16.19
N HIS A 111 -7.09 16.90 -16.84
CA HIS A 111 -8.30 16.64 -17.63
C HIS A 111 -7.90 16.38 -19.09
N ASP A 112 -7.87 15.11 -19.48
CA ASP A 112 -7.63 14.67 -20.86
C ASP A 112 -8.91 14.84 -21.68
N GLU A 113 -9.13 16.03 -22.23
CA GLU A 113 -10.33 16.35 -23.00
C GLU A 113 -10.37 15.66 -24.36
N ASN A 114 -9.22 15.28 -24.92
CA ASN A 114 -9.09 14.71 -26.27
C ASN A 114 -8.94 13.16 -26.27
N ASP A 115 -8.88 12.55 -25.09
CA ASP A 115 -8.83 11.11 -24.83
C ASP A 115 -7.63 10.40 -25.48
N ASN A 116 -6.51 11.11 -25.60
CA ASN A 116 -5.28 10.55 -26.17
C ASN A 116 -4.41 9.79 -25.13
N LYS A 117 -4.85 9.79 -23.86
CA LYS A 117 -4.25 9.10 -22.72
C LYS A 117 -2.85 9.58 -22.36
N LYS A 118 -2.49 10.80 -22.75
CA LYS A 118 -1.22 11.44 -22.42
C LYS A 118 -1.45 12.90 -22.06
N MET A 119 -0.62 13.42 -21.17
CA MET A 119 -0.61 14.85 -20.89
C MET A 119 -0.02 15.60 -22.09
N ASP A 120 -0.86 16.37 -22.78
CA ASP A 120 -0.40 17.21 -23.88
C ASP A 120 0.37 18.42 -23.37
N THR A 121 1.56 18.65 -23.93
CA THR A 121 2.41 19.80 -23.59
C THR A 121 2.75 20.64 -24.81
N ASN A 122 3.09 21.92 -24.60
CA ASN A 122 3.68 22.75 -25.64
C ASN A 122 5.19 22.49 -25.82
N PHE A 123 5.86 23.23 -26.71
CA PHE A 123 7.30 23.09 -26.98
C PHE A 123 8.18 23.29 -25.73
N PHE A 124 7.70 24.05 -24.74
CA PHE A 124 8.36 24.26 -23.45
C PHE A 124 7.93 23.27 -22.36
N ARG A 125 7.30 22.15 -22.73
CA ARG A 125 6.77 21.11 -21.82
C ARG A 125 5.73 21.62 -20.80
N ILE A 126 5.07 22.75 -21.09
CA ILE A 126 3.97 23.27 -20.26
C ILE A 126 2.70 22.51 -20.64
N PRO A 127 1.97 21.92 -19.69
CA PRO A 127 0.69 21.27 -19.94
C PRO A 127 -0.31 22.22 -20.62
N LYS A 128 -0.98 21.72 -21.66
CA LYS A 128 -2.08 22.40 -22.34
C LYS A 128 -3.44 22.10 -21.71
N GLU A 129 -3.47 21.07 -20.88
CA GLU A 129 -4.68 20.55 -20.24
C GLU A 129 -4.87 21.15 -18.86
N PRO A 130 -6.13 21.34 -18.40
CA PRO A 130 -6.43 21.78 -17.05
C PRO A 130 -5.82 20.84 -16.01
N LEU A 131 -5.21 21.41 -14.97
CA LEU A 131 -4.54 20.67 -13.91
C LEU A 131 -5.27 20.85 -12.58
N GLY A 132 -5.25 19.81 -11.75
CA GLY A 132 -5.64 19.87 -10.36
C GLY A 132 -4.55 19.31 -9.47
N ILE A 133 -4.15 20.04 -8.44
CA ILE A 133 -3.12 19.62 -7.49
C ILE A 133 -3.70 19.74 -6.08
N SER A 134 -3.37 18.81 -5.19
CA SER A 134 -3.79 18.92 -3.78
C SER A 134 -3.35 20.26 -3.18
N ASN A 135 -4.15 20.75 -2.22
CA ASN A 135 -4.05 22.12 -1.67
C ASN A 135 -4.30 23.24 -2.70
N ASN A 136 -4.79 22.92 -3.91
CA ASN A 136 -5.06 23.88 -5.00
C ASN A 136 -3.84 24.74 -5.37
N VAL A 137 -2.63 24.18 -5.21
CA VAL A 137 -1.40 24.89 -5.52
C VAL A 137 -1.20 25.00 -7.03
N LYS A 138 -0.69 26.14 -7.48
CA LYS A 138 -0.35 26.40 -8.88
C LYS A 138 1.15 26.52 -9.05
N GLY A 139 1.66 26.05 -10.19
CA GLY A 139 3.03 26.34 -10.61
C GLY A 139 3.16 27.79 -11.05
N PHE A 140 4.04 28.57 -10.41
CA PHE A 140 4.28 29.97 -10.79
C PHE A 140 5.53 30.13 -11.68
N MET A 141 6.61 29.42 -11.36
CA MET A 141 7.86 29.36 -12.14
C MET A 141 8.35 27.92 -12.20
N GLY A 142 7.59 27.07 -12.90
CA GLY A 142 7.83 25.64 -13.01
C GLY A 142 6.74 24.79 -12.33
N PRO A 143 6.94 23.46 -12.25
CA PRO A 143 5.97 22.57 -11.65
C PRO A 143 5.69 22.91 -10.17
N PRO A 144 4.49 22.64 -9.67
CA PRO A 144 4.19 22.72 -8.24
C PRO A 144 5.20 21.94 -7.40
N LYS A 145 5.52 22.44 -6.20
CA LYS A 145 6.46 21.76 -5.30
C LYS A 145 5.70 20.79 -4.39
N TYR A 146 6.31 19.64 -4.11
CA TYR A 146 5.73 18.63 -3.23
C TYR A 146 5.39 19.20 -1.84
N LYS A 147 6.28 20.03 -1.28
CA LYS A 147 6.08 20.67 0.01
C LYS A 147 4.78 21.50 0.12
N ASP A 148 4.31 22.04 -0.99
CA ASP A 148 3.12 22.90 -1.04
C ASP A 148 1.87 22.04 -1.36
N ALA A 149 2.05 20.94 -2.11
CA ALA A 149 0.97 20.02 -2.47
C ALA A 149 0.65 18.98 -1.38
N LYS A 150 1.57 18.68 -0.47
CA LYS A 150 1.43 17.56 0.47
C LYS A 150 0.37 17.81 1.57
N PHE A 151 -0.23 16.74 2.05
CA PHE A 151 -1.14 16.72 3.21
C PHE A 151 -1.00 15.40 3.99
N ASN A 152 -1.37 15.42 5.28
CA ASN A 152 -1.33 14.22 6.13
C ASN A 152 -2.64 13.43 6.04
N LEU A 153 -2.56 12.11 5.98
CA LEU A 153 -3.67 11.18 6.07
C LEU A 153 -3.56 10.40 7.37
N ASP A 154 -4.12 10.95 8.45
CA ASP A 154 -4.09 10.35 9.79
C ASP A 154 -5.42 9.69 10.18
N SER A 155 -6.47 9.91 9.37
CA SER A 155 -7.79 9.29 9.46
C SER A 155 -8.44 9.25 8.07
N ASN A 156 -9.58 8.57 7.93
CA ASN A 156 -10.38 8.64 6.70
C ASN A 156 -10.64 10.12 6.36
N LYS A 157 -10.33 10.50 5.11
CA LYS A 157 -10.33 11.92 4.73
C LYS A 157 -11.01 12.12 3.39
N THR A 158 -11.77 13.22 3.30
CA THR A 158 -12.25 13.77 2.03
C THR A 158 -11.54 15.09 1.77
N ILE A 159 -11.04 15.31 0.56
CA ILE A 159 -10.46 16.58 0.11
C ILE A 159 -11.10 17.02 -1.21
N SER A 160 -11.17 18.33 -1.45
CA SER A 160 -11.68 18.89 -2.70
C SER A 160 -10.55 19.58 -3.48
N ILE A 161 -10.46 19.28 -4.77
CA ILE A 161 -9.42 19.80 -5.67
C ILE A 161 -10.07 20.47 -6.87
N LYS A 162 -9.70 21.72 -7.13
CA LYS A 162 -10.08 22.45 -8.33
C LYS A 162 -9.19 22.02 -9.49
N VAL A 163 -9.80 21.77 -10.64
CA VAL A 163 -9.14 21.50 -11.92
C VAL A 163 -9.44 22.68 -12.84
N ASP A 164 -8.42 23.49 -13.18
CA ASP A 164 -8.58 24.71 -14.00
C ASP A 164 -7.42 25.01 -14.97
#